data_AF-A0A2E7L3X5-F1
#
_entry.id   AF-A0A2E7L3X5-F1
#
_cell.length_a   1.000
_cell.length_b   1.000
_cell.length_c   1.000
_cell.angle_alpha   90.00
_cell.angle_beta   90.00
_cell.angle_gamma   90.00
#
_symmetry.space_group_name_H-M   'P 1'
#
loop_
_entity.id
_entity.type
_entity.pdbx_description
1 polymer ?
#
loop_
_entity_poly.entity_id
_entity_poly.type
_entity_poly.pdbx_seq_one_letter_code
_entity_poly.pdbx_strand_id
1 'polypeptide(L)'
;MSLPITRTSPILPPASPGASRDVAGASLALWFDDAEQERRAAQRLALCDLSSLPRVGYKGNAATNWLREQQVPIPAETFESKRLRDGGIVLKVASDEYFLEAGPTGLDLPPQVANFPPECFPIVREDSSIVLCGVRSKDVLQQVCGYDFSTAALDRVVYTRLAGVDAAVFPASGFPQPLVKIWSDRSYAVSLWNSLVEICAEFEGPIIGAQALFTDLA
;
A
#
# COMPACT_ATOMS: atom_id res chain seq x y z
N MET A 1 -14.98 -12.97 19.94
CA MET A 1 -13.61 -13.19 20.45
C MET A 1 -12.70 -13.11 19.23
N SER A 2 -12.16 -11.93 18.94
CA SER A 2 -11.31 -11.73 17.77
C SER A 2 -9.92 -12.28 18.10
N LEU A 3 -9.54 -13.38 17.46
CA LEU A 3 -8.14 -13.78 17.46
C LEU A 3 -7.35 -12.62 16.81
N PRO A 4 -6.35 -12.05 17.48
CA PRO A 4 -5.49 -11.08 16.83
C PRO A 4 -4.74 -11.83 15.73
N ILE A 5 -5.13 -11.59 14.47
CA ILE A 5 -4.36 -12.09 13.33
C ILE A 5 -3.05 -11.30 13.35
N THR A 6 -1.96 -11.97 13.75
CA THR A 6 -0.63 -11.40 13.69
C THR A 6 -0.31 -11.11 12.24
N ARG A 7 -0.22 -9.82 11.89
CA ARG A 7 0.14 -9.40 10.55
C ARG A 7 1.62 -9.65 10.31
N THR A 8 1.92 -10.36 9.24
CA THR A 8 3.27 -10.52 8.72
C THR A 8 3.24 -10.26 7.22
N SER A 9 4.29 -9.64 6.69
CA SER A 9 4.47 -9.59 5.25
C SER A 9 4.53 -11.02 4.69
N PRO A 10 3.83 -11.33 3.58
CA PRO A 10 4.03 -12.57 2.85
C PRO A 10 5.33 -12.57 2.04
N ILE A 11 5.96 -11.40 1.87
CA ILE A 11 7.19 -11.21 1.10
C ILE A 11 8.37 -11.44 2.04
N LEU A 12 9.24 -12.37 1.66
CA LEU A 12 10.52 -12.55 2.34
C LEU A 12 11.50 -11.53 1.76
N PRO A 13 12.07 -10.64 2.59
CA PRO A 13 13.06 -9.70 2.11
C PRO A 13 14.33 -10.45 1.64
N PRO A 14 15.09 -9.88 0.70
CA PRO A 14 16.30 -10.50 0.15
C PRO A 14 17.42 -10.62 1.18
N ALA A 15 17.38 -9.79 2.23
CA ALA A 15 18.32 -9.75 3.33
C ALA A 15 17.60 -9.34 4.62
N SER A 16 18.24 -9.56 5.76
CA SER A 16 17.77 -9.01 7.02
C SER A 16 17.82 -7.47 6.95
N PRO A 17 16.75 -6.76 7.36
CA PRO A 17 16.81 -5.32 7.43
C PRO A 17 17.80 -4.88 8.50
N GLY A 18 18.53 -3.80 8.27
CA GLY A 18 19.44 -3.25 9.26
C GLY A 18 18.70 -2.51 10.39
N ALA A 19 17.46 -2.09 10.16
CA ALA A 19 16.52 -1.75 11.22
C ALA A 19 15.07 -2.08 10.84
N SER A 20 14.26 -2.34 11.85
CA SER A 20 12.81 -2.57 11.72
C SER A 20 12.03 -1.85 12.82
N ARG A 21 10.77 -1.55 12.55
CA ARG A 21 9.82 -0.97 13.52
C ARG A 21 8.61 -1.89 13.68
N ASP A 22 8.12 -2.06 14.90
CA ASP A 22 6.80 -2.67 15.12
C ASP A 22 5.70 -1.69 14.72
N VAL A 23 4.83 -2.12 13.82
CA VAL A 23 3.66 -1.36 13.35
C VAL A 23 2.44 -2.23 13.55
N ALA A 24 1.71 -1.97 14.64
CA ALA A 24 0.52 -2.72 15.04
C ALA A 24 0.76 -4.25 15.13
N GLY A 25 1.89 -4.66 15.72
CA GLY A 25 2.24 -6.07 15.90
C GLY A 25 2.86 -6.76 14.69
N ALA A 26 3.23 -5.98 13.65
CA ALA A 26 3.94 -6.46 12.47
C ALA A 26 5.30 -5.75 12.33
N SER A 27 6.34 -6.49 11.94
CA SER A 27 7.66 -5.88 11.68
C SER A 27 7.69 -5.20 10.31
N LEU A 28 7.97 -3.91 10.28
CA LEU A 28 8.19 -3.11 9.07
C LEU A 28 9.69 -2.83 8.92
N ALA A 29 10.27 -3.23 7.79
CA ALA A 29 11.67 -2.92 7.47
C ALA A 29 11.85 -1.42 7.22
N LEU A 30 12.80 -0.79 7.93
CA LEU A 30 13.10 0.64 7.77
C LEU A 30 14.14 0.88 6.68
N TRP A 31 15.18 0.04 6.65
CA TRP A 31 16.24 0.02 5.65
C TRP A 31 16.96 -1.34 5.67
N PHE A 32 17.61 -1.69 4.57
CA PHE A 32 18.38 -2.92 4.38
C PHE A 32 19.89 -2.65 4.37
N ASP A 33 20.35 -1.57 3.74
CA ASP A 33 21.78 -1.28 3.59
C ASP A 33 22.15 0.06 4.24
N ASP A 34 21.85 1.17 3.58
CA ASP A 34 22.04 2.53 4.10
C ASP A 34 20.82 3.41 3.78
N ALA A 35 20.24 4.03 4.81
CA ALA A 35 19.00 4.79 4.67
C ALA A 35 19.12 5.98 3.70
N GLU A 36 20.30 6.59 3.57
CA GLU A 36 20.51 7.71 2.65
C GLU A 36 20.70 7.23 1.20
N GLN A 37 21.41 6.12 1.00
CA GLN A 37 21.51 5.48 -0.32
C GLN A 37 20.15 5.01 -0.82
N GLU A 38 19.34 4.41 0.06
CA GLU A 38 17.98 3.97 -0.29
C GLU A 38 17.06 5.15 -0.63
N ARG A 39 17.16 6.29 0.09
CA ARG A 39 16.46 7.53 -0.27
C ARG A 39 16.82 8.02 -1.68
N ARG A 40 18.10 7.96 -2.05
CA ARG A 40 18.56 8.33 -3.40
C ARG A 40 18.06 7.33 -4.45
N ALA A 41 18.08 6.04 -4.13
CA ALA A 41 17.56 5.00 -5.01
C ALA A 41 16.06 5.20 -5.28
N ALA A 42 15.27 5.53 -4.24
CA ALA A 42 13.84 5.80 -4.34
C ALA A 42 13.49 6.91 -5.35
N GLN A 43 14.38 7.90 -5.56
CA GLN A 43 14.18 8.94 -6.57
C GLN A 43 14.34 8.42 -8.01
N ARG A 44 15.18 7.41 -8.22
CA ARG A 44 15.47 6.84 -9.54
C ARG A 44 14.56 5.66 -9.88
N LEU A 45 14.67 4.60 -9.10
CA LEU A 45 13.87 3.38 -9.19
C LEU A 45 14.08 2.58 -7.92
N ALA A 46 13.01 2.18 -7.24
CA ALA A 46 13.11 1.23 -6.14
C ALA A 46 11.79 0.51 -5.87
N LEU A 47 11.89 -0.65 -5.23
CA LEU A 47 10.77 -1.45 -4.77
C LEU A 47 10.76 -1.53 -3.24
N CYS A 48 9.60 -1.31 -2.61
CA CYS A 48 9.45 -1.35 -1.16
C CYS A 48 8.26 -2.23 -0.78
N ASP A 49 8.45 -3.08 0.23
CA ASP A 49 7.37 -3.86 0.83
C ASP A 49 6.77 -3.12 2.03
N LEU A 50 5.47 -2.85 1.95
CA LEU A 50 4.66 -2.24 3.00
C LEU A 50 3.52 -3.19 3.44
N SER A 51 3.63 -4.49 3.14
CA SER A 51 2.60 -5.48 3.48
C SER A 51 2.41 -5.65 5.00
N SER A 52 3.34 -5.18 5.82
CA SER A 52 3.16 -5.12 7.27
C SER A 52 2.19 -4.02 7.74
N LEU A 53 1.87 -3.02 6.90
CA LEU A 53 0.94 -1.95 7.28
C LEU A 53 -0.48 -2.50 7.51
N PRO A 54 -1.18 -2.02 8.55
CA PRO A 54 -2.57 -2.38 8.78
C PRO A 54 -3.48 -1.99 7.62
N ARG A 55 -4.42 -2.87 7.29
CA ARG A 55 -5.47 -2.65 6.29
C ARG A 55 -6.84 -3.07 6.83
N VAL A 56 -7.91 -2.47 6.35
CA VAL A 56 -9.28 -2.85 6.69
C VAL A 56 -10.22 -2.41 5.57
N GLY A 57 -11.29 -3.16 5.35
CA GLY A 57 -12.39 -2.70 4.51
C GLY A 57 -13.65 -2.49 5.32
N TYR A 58 -14.56 -1.67 4.80
CA TYR A 58 -15.90 -1.52 5.35
C TYR A 58 -16.92 -1.55 4.22
N LYS A 59 -17.99 -2.32 4.41
CA LYS A 59 -19.05 -2.48 3.41
C LYS A 59 -20.44 -2.37 4.00
N GLY A 60 -21.38 -1.86 3.20
CA GLY A 60 -22.81 -1.83 3.49
C GLY A 60 -23.34 -0.41 3.71
N ASN A 61 -24.65 -0.26 3.64
CA ASN A 61 -25.34 1.05 3.58
C ASN A 61 -24.97 2.01 4.74
N ALA A 62 -24.60 1.48 5.91
CA ALA A 62 -24.21 2.28 7.05
C ALA A 62 -22.70 2.60 7.10
N ALA A 63 -21.86 1.99 6.26
CA ALA A 63 -20.41 2.13 6.27
C ALA A 63 -19.96 3.59 6.06
N THR A 64 -20.58 4.29 5.11
CA THR A 64 -20.26 5.69 4.81
C THR A 64 -20.46 6.60 6.03
N ASN A 65 -21.59 6.46 6.74
CA ASN A 65 -21.89 7.27 7.92
C ASN A 65 -20.99 6.90 9.09
N TRP A 66 -20.79 5.61 9.33
CA TRP A 66 -19.90 5.12 10.38
C TRP A 66 -18.46 5.64 10.19
N LEU A 67 -17.91 5.56 8.98
CA LEU A 67 -16.58 6.11 8.68
C LEU A 67 -16.49 7.61 8.91
N ARG A 68 -17.54 8.38 8.55
CA ARG A 68 -17.60 9.82 8.80
C ARG A 68 -17.58 10.14 10.30
N GLU A 69 -18.28 9.37 11.13
CA GLU A 69 -18.25 9.50 12.59
C GLU A 69 -16.84 9.23 13.16
N GLN A 70 -16.10 8.31 12.56
CA GLN A 70 -14.68 8.06 12.88
C GLN A 70 -13.72 9.12 12.30
N GLN A 71 -14.26 10.21 11.74
CA GLN A 71 -13.52 11.30 11.10
C GLN A 71 -12.67 10.85 9.90
N VAL A 72 -13.06 9.76 9.23
CA VAL A 72 -12.43 9.35 7.97
C VAL A 72 -12.91 10.25 6.84
N PRO A 73 -12.00 10.83 6.04
CA PRO A 73 -12.39 11.61 4.87
C PRO A 73 -12.97 10.70 3.79
N ILE A 74 -14.23 10.92 3.40
CA ILE A 74 -14.92 10.05 2.44
C ILE A 74 -14.63 10.51 1.00
N PRO A 75 -14.03 9.68 0.12
CA PRO A 75 -13.89 9.99 -1.31
C PRO A 75 -15.26 10.11 -1.98
N ALA A 76 -15.40 11.01 -2.96
CA ALA A 76 -16.71 11.27 -3.56
C ALA A 76 -17.08 10.18 -4.58
N GLU A 77 -16.17 9.91 -5.50
CA GLU A 77 -16.41 9.00 -6.63
C GLU A 77 -15.82 7.60 -6.39
N THR A 78 -16.42 6.59 -7.02
CA THR A 78 -15.83 5.25 -7.07
C THR A 78 -14.42 5.34 -7.66
N PHE A 79 -13.50 4.60 -7.05
CA PHE A 79 -12.06 4.55 -7.29
C PHE A 79 -11.26 5.80 -6.89
N GLU A 80 -11.90 6.81 -6.32
CA GLU A 80 -11.20 7.94 -5.72
C GLU A 80 -10.60 7.57 -4.37
N SER A 81 -9.53 8.27 -4.00
CA SER A 81 -8.88 8.17 -2.70
C SER A 81 -8.88 9.49 -1.93
N LYS A 82 -8.70 9.39 -0.61
CA LYS A 82 -8.30 10.51 0.24
C LYS A 82 -7.22 10.06 1.22
N ARG A 83 -6.40 11.02 1.67
CA ARG A 83 -5.37 10.79 2.69
C ARG A 83 -5.99 10.75 4.07
N LEU A 84 -5.53 9.80 4.88
CA LEU A 84 -5.77 9.74 6.32
C LEU A 84 -4.75 10.63 7.05
N ARG A 85 -4.92 10.78 8.37
CA ARG A 85 -4.16 11.74 9.19
C ARG A 85 -2.66 11.49 9.18
N ASP A 86 -2.23 10.23 9.15
CA ASP A 86 -0.82 9.83 9.23
C ASP A 86 -0.27 9.43 7.85
N GLY A 87 -0.85 9.94 6.76
CA GLY A 87 -0.42 9.58 5.40
C GLY A 87 -0.96 8.25 4.89
N GLY A 88 -1.78 7.55 5.68
CA GLY A 88 -2.60 6.43 5.22
C GLY A 88 -3.59 6.85 4.14
N ILE A 89 -4.32 5.87 3.61
CA ILE A 89 -5.19 6.08 2.45
C ILE A 89 -6.54 5.41 2.71
N VAL A 90 -7.61 6.09 2.32
CA VAL A 90 -8.94 5.51 2.13
C VAL A 90 -9.33 5.58 0.66
N LEU A 91 -9.74 4.44 0.10
CA LEU A 91 -10.25 4.28 -1.25
C LEU A 91 -11.74 3.97 -1.20
N LYS A 92 -12.52 4.59 -2.09
CA LYS A 92 -13.89 4.17 -2.36
C LYS A 92 -13.86 3.11 -3.46
N VAL A 93 -14.11 1.85 -3.11
CA VAL A 93 -14.07 0.72 -4.06
C VAL A 93 -15.41 0.53 -4.77
N ALA A 94 -16.51 0.85 -4.09
CA ALA A 94 -17.86 0.87 -4.65
C ALA A 94 -18.75 1.87 -3.88
N SER A 95 -20.05 1.92 -4.22
CA SER A 95 -21.01 2.87 -3.64
C SER A 95 -21.02 2.90 -2.12
N ASP A 96 -20.92 1.75 -1.46
CA ASP A 96 -20.83 1.63 0.00
C ASP A 96 -19.76 0.62 0.40
N GLU A 97 -18.62 0.65 -0.29
CA GLU A 97 -17.47 -0.20 0.00
C GLU A 97 -16.18 0.61 -0.02
N TYR A 98 -15.42 0.50 1.06
CA TYR A 98 -14.20 1.26 1.28
C TYR A 98 -13.05 0.32 1.63
N PHE A 99 -11.86 0.66 1.15
CA PHE A 99 -10.61 0.04 1.54
C PHE A 99 -9.74 1.09 2.21
N LEU A 100 -9.17 0.75 3.36
CA LEU A 100 -8.27 1.62 4.09
C LEU A 100 -6.96 0.89 4.34
N GLU A 101 -5.88 1.64 4.26
CA GLU A 101 -4.56 1.24 4.68
C GLU A 101 -3.95 2.34 5.54
N ALA A 102 -3.30 1.93 6.62
CA ALA A 102 -2.69 2.85 7.54
C ALA A 102 -1.47 3.55 6.94
N GLY A 103 -1.13 4.69 7.52
CA GLY A 103 0.17 5.34 7.35
C GLY A 103 1.32 4.54 7.99
N PRO A 104 2.56 5.03 7.84
CA PRO A 104 3.77 4.38 8.37
C PRO A 104 3.77 4.17 9.90
N THR A 105 3.01 4.93 10.69
CA THR A 105 2.90 4.65 12.15
C THR A 105 1.88 3.56 12.47
N GLY A 106 0.96 3.26 11.55
CA GLY A 106 -0.10 2.27 11.75
C GLY A 106 -1.28 2.75 12.59
N LEU A 107 -1.37 4.05 12.92
CA LEU A 107 -2.29 4.56 13.94
C LEU A 107 -3.52 5.33 13.41
N ASP A 108 -3.64 5.51 12.10
CA ASP A 108 -4.68 6.37 11.49
C ASP A 108 -5.90 5.61 10.92
N LEU A 109 -5.98 4.29 11.18
CA LEU A 109 -7.18 3.51 10.88
C LEU A 109 -8.26 3.70 11.95
N PRO A 110 -9.54 3.60 11.57
CA PRO A 110 -10.64 3.53 12.53
C PRO A 110 -10.45 2.39 13.55
N PRO A 111 -10.86 2.59 14.81
CA PRO A 111 -10.73 1.57 15.83
C PRO A 111 -11.60 0.34 15.49
N GLN A 112 -11.11 -0.83 15.89
CA GLN A 112 -11.94 -2.03 15.92
C GLN A 112 -12.91 -1.93 17.10
N VAL A 113 -14.21 -1.95 16.82
CA VAL A 113 -15.27 -1.87 17.83
C VAL A 113 -15.90 -3.25 18.05
N ALA A 114 -16.46 -3.46 19.24
CA ALA A 114 -17.12 -4.73 19.57
C ALA A 114 -18.37 -4.96 18.72
N ASN A 115 -19.12 -3.89 18.43
CA ASN A 115 -20.34 -3.94 17.64
C ASN A 115 -20.33 -2.81 16.61
N PHE A 116 -20.41 -3.17 15.34
CA PHE A 116 -20.67 -2.22 14.26
C PHE A 116 -22.16 -1.91 14.18
N PRO A 117 -22.55 -0.72 13.68
CA PRO A 117 -23.96 -0.45 13.41
C PRO A 117 -24.52 -1.46 12.40
N PRO A 118 -25.84 -1.73 12.41
CA PRO A 118 -26.48 -2.56 11.39
C PRO A 118 -26.12 -2.07 9.98
N GLU A 119 -25.89 -3.01 9.05
CA GLU A 119 -25.48 -2.71 7.67
C GLU A 119 -24.10 -2.04 7.53
N CYS A 120 -23.24 -2.12 8.54
CA CYS A 120 -21.81 -1.80 8.43
C CYS A 120 -20.99 -3.04 8.79
N PHE A 121 -20.31 -3.61 7.79
CA PHE A 121 -19.56 -4.84 7.93
C PHE A 121 -18.06 -4.56 7.78
N PRO A 122 -17.22 -4.84 8.80
CA PRO A 122 -15.78 -4.82 8.63
C PRO A 122 -15.36 -5.97 7.73
N ILE A 123 -14.40 -5.71 6.85
CA ILE A 123 -13.77 -6.68 5.97
C ILE A 123 -12.31 -6.81 6.38
N VAL A 124 -11.90 -8.04 6.67
CA VAL A 124 -10.49 -8.36 6.90
C VAL A 124 -9.75 -8.21 5.57
N ARG A 125 -8.64 -7.46 5.59
CA ARG A 125 -7.79 -7.22 4.42
C ARG A 125 -6.39 -7.71 4.73
N GLU A 126 -5.91 -8.65 3.94
CA GLU A 126 -4.56 -9.23 4.07
C GLU A 126 -3.73 -9.06 2.80
N ASP A 127 -4.22 -8.22 1.88
CA ASP A 127 -3.58 -7.87 0.62
C ASP A 127 -2.10 -7.57 0.85
N SER A 128 -1.26 -7.97 -0.11
CA SER A 128 0.08 -7.43 -0.19
C SER A 128 0.01 -5.93 -0.47
N SER A 129 1.06 -5.21 -0.08
CA SER A 129 1.18 -3.78 -0.35
C SER A 129 2.60 -3.49 -0.78
N ILE A 130 2.79 -3.37 -2.08
CA ILE A 130 4.09 -3.10 -2.69
C ILE A 130 4.11 -1.66 -3.18
N VAL A 131 5.24 -0.99 -3.05
CA VAL A 131 5.46 0.33 -3.65
C VAL A 131 6.57 0.23 -4.69
N LEU A 132 6.27 0.70 -5.90
CA LEU A 132 7.22 0.97 -6.96
C LEU A 132 7.37 2.49 -7.07
N CYS A 133 8.60 3.00 -6.95
CA CYS A 133 8.83 4.44 -6.94
C CYS A 133 10.04 4.86 -7.79
N GLY A 134 10.12 6.16 -8.06
CA GLY A 134 11.20 6.78 -8.80
C GLY A 134 10.83 7.10 -10.26
N VAL A 135 11.62 7.94 -10.90
CA VAL A 135 11.37 8.44 -12.28
C VAL A 135 11.34 7.34 -13.35
N ARG A 136 11.95 6.18 -13.09
CA ARG A 136 11.97 5.01 -13.97
C ARG A 136 10.84 4.00 -13.67
N SER A 137 9.98 4.24 -12.68
CA SER A 137 8.88 3.32 -12.32
C SER A 137 7.96 3.01 -13.49
N LYS A 138 7.74 3.98 -14.39
CA LYS A 138 6.97 3.80 -15.63
C LYS A 138 7.59 2.74 -16.57
N ASP A 139 8.92 2.62 -16.61
CA ASP A 139 9.59 1.70 -17.52
C ASP A 139 9.36 0.25 -17.07
N VAL A 140 9.31 0.01 -15.75
CA VAL A 140 8.89 -1.26 -15.16
C VAL A 140 7.42 -1.54 -15.48
N LEU A 141 6.53 -0.57 -15.23
CA LEU A 141 5.08 -0.74 -15.48
C LEU A 141 4.75 -1.05 -16.94
N GLN A 142 5.47 -0.47 -17.90
CA GLN A 142 5.31 -0.76 -19.33
C GLN A 142 5.66 -2.20 -19.71
N GLN A 143 6.56 -2.86 -18.96
CA GLN A 143 6.86 -4.26 -19.17
C GLN A 143 5.82 -5.20 -18.56
N VAL A 144 5.26 -4.85 -17.39
CA VAL A 144 4.40 -5.75 -16.61
C VAL A 144 2.90 -5.51 -16.78
N CYS A 145 2.49 -4.37 -17.33
CA CYS A 145 1.09 -3.95 -17.39
C CYS A 145 0.68 -3.55 -18.81
N GLY A 146 -0.52 -3.98 -19.22
CA GLY A 146 -1.14 -3.49 -20.45
C GLY A 146 -1.79 -2.10 -20.34
N TYR A 147 -1.93 -1.55 -19.13
CA TYR A 147 -2.52 -0.23 -18.90
C TYR A 147 -1.45 0.86 -18.94
N ASP A 148 -1.70 1.93 -19.70
CA ASP A 148 -0.79 3.07 -19.80
C ASP A 148 -0.93 4.04 -18.62
N PHE A 149 -0.05 3.88 -17.63
CA PHE A 149 -0.01 4.74 -16.45
C PHE A 149 0.48 6.17 -16.71
N SER A 150 0.99 6.49 -17.90
CA SER A 150 1.37 7.88 -18.23
C SER A 150 0.16 8.81 -18.35
N THR A 151 -1.02 8.23 -18.57
CA THR A 151 -2.30 8.95 -18.70
C THR A 151 -3.21 8.76 -17.48
N ALA A 152 -2.76 8.00 -16.47
CA ALA A 152 -3.56 7.72 -15.29
C ALA A 152 -3.81 9.00 -14.47
N ALA A 153 -5.04 9.16 -13.99
CA ALA A 153 -5.32 10.13 -12.97
C ALA A 153 -4.62 9.72 -11.66
N LEU A 154 -3.85 10.63 -11.07
CA LEU A 154 -3.29 10.43 -9.75
C LEU A 154 -4.40 10.32 -8.70
N ASP A 155 -4.09 9.64 -7.60
CA ASP A 155 -4.97 9.41 -6.45
C ASP A 155 -6.29 8.70 -6.79
N ARG A 156 -6.31 7.99 -7.93
CA ARG A 156 -7.40 7.11 -8.35
C ARG A 156 -6.87 5.71 -8.60
N VAL A 157 -7.56 4.71 -8.04
CA VAL A 157 -7.15 3.31 -8.20
C VAL A 157 -7.56 2.78 -9.56
N VAL A 158 -6.66 2.02 -10.18
CA VAL A 158 -6.87 1.29 -11.43
C VAL A 158 -6.80 -0.20 -11.13
N TYR A 159 -7.89 -0.92 -11.37
CA TYR A 159 -7.88 -2.38 -11.31
C TYR A 159 -7.38 -2.92 -12.64
N THR A 160 -6.23 -3.59 -12.61
CA THR A 160 -5.55 -4.10 -13.80
C THR A 160 -4.75 -5.36 -13.43
N ARG A 161 -3.91 -5.82 -14.35
CA ARG A 161 -3.02 -6.96 -14.16
C ARG A 161 -1.57 -6.54 -14.29
N LEU A 162 -0.75 -6.94 -13.31
CA LEU A 162 0.70 -6.76 -13.31
C LEU A 162 1.37 -8.12 -13.31
N ALA A 163 2.22 -8.39 -14.31
CA ALA A 163 2.95 -9.66 -14.42
C ALA A 163 2.05 -10.91 -14.28
N GLY A 164 0.84 -10.85 -14.85
CA GLY A 164 -0.14 -11.94 -14.76
C GLY A 164 -1.03 -11.94 -13.51
N VAL A 165 -0.77 -11.09 -12.51
CA VAL A 165 -1.50 -11.01 -11.24
C VAL A 165 -2.49 -9.84 -11.23
N ASP A 166 -3.74 -10.12 -10.87
CA ASP A 166 -4.75 -9.06 -10.69
C ASP A 166 -4.39 -8.17 -9.49
N ALA A 167 -4.39 -6.87 -9.72
CA ALA A 167 -3.93 -5.88 -8.74
C ALA A 167 -4.74 -4.59 -8.81
N ALA A 168 -4.90 -3.97 -7.64
CA ALA A 168 -5.30 -2.59 -7.50
C ALA A 168 -4.05 -1.72 -7.52
N VAL A 169 -3.92 -0.87 -8.54
CA VAL A 169 -2.74 -0.03 -8.74
C VAL A 169 -3.12 1.43 -8.52
N PHE A 170 -2.36 2.10 -7.67
CA PHE A 170 -2.65 3.45 -7.18
C PHE A 170 -1.46 4.38 -7.45
N PRO A 171 -1.53 5.18 -8.52
CA PRO A 171 -0.58 6.25 -8.76
C PRO A 171 -0.80 7.35 -7.71
N ALA A 172 0.16 7.50 -6.80
CA ALA A 172 0.04 8.41 -5.67
C ALA A 172 0.56 9.81 -6.04
N SER A 173 -0.19 10.84 -5.66
CA SER A 173 0.32 12.23 -5.66
C SER A 173 0.96 12.59 -4.30
N GLY A 174 1.63 13.74 -4.24
CA GLY A 174 2.17 14.31 -3.00
C GLY A 174 3.53 13.77 -2.57
N PHE A 175 4.17 12.93 -3.38
CA PHE A 175 5.55 12.47 -3.18
C PHE A 175 6.53 13.24 -4.09
N PRO A 176 7.79 13.43 -3.67
CA PRO A 176 8.77 14.15 -4.49
C PRO A 176 9.12 13.43 -5.80
N GLN A 177 8.93 12.11 -5.83
CA GLN A 177 9.11 11.25 -6.98
C GLN A 177 7.80 10.54 -7.34
N PRO A 178 7.65 10.05 -8.59
CA PRO A 178 6.56 9.15 -8.93
C PRO A 178 6.52 7.96 -7.97
N LEU A 179 5.33 7.67 -7.44
CA LEU A 179 5.11 6.58 -6.52
C LEU A 179 3.83 5.85 -6.95
N VAL A 180 3.93 4.56 -7.15
CA VAL A 180 2.81 3.70 -7.48
C VAL A 180 2.70 2.65 -6.39
N LYS A 181 1.55 2.61 -5.74
CA LYS A 181 1.21 1.60 -4.76
C LYS A 181 0.42 0.47 -5.43
N ILE A 182 0.75 -0.76 -5.09
CA ILE A 182 0.22 -1.96 -5.71
C ILE A 182 -0.32 -2.84 -4.58
N TRP A 183 -1.62 -3.08 -4.60
CA TRP A 183 -2.25 -4.07 -3.73
C TRP A 183 -2.68 -5.27 -4.55
N SER A 184 -2.38 -6.46 -4.07
CA SER A 184 -2.80 -7.72 -4.67
C SER A 184 -3.18 -8.72 -3.58
N ASP A 185 -3.92 -9.76 -3.97
CA ASP A 185 -4.23 -10.84 -3.05
C ASP A 185 -2.97 -11.47 -2.46
N ARG A 186 -3.03 -11.82 -1.17
CA ARG A 186 -1.89 -12.34 -0.40
C ARG A 186 -1.27 -13.59 -1.04
N SER A 187 -2.08 -14.44 -1.67
CA SER A 187 -1.61 -15.69 -2.27
C SER A 187 -0.69 -15.48 -3.47
N TYR A 188 -0.79 -14.34 -4.16
CA TYR A 188 0.07 -13.97 -5.29
C TYR A 188 1.19 -13.01 -4.93
N ALA A 189 1.32 -12.61 -3.66
CA ALA A 189 2.25 -11.59 -3.22
C ALA A 189 3.71 -11.95 -3.55
N VAL A 190 4.13 -13.18 -3.26
CA VAL A 190 5.50 -13.65 -3.50
C VAL A 190 5.81 -13.71 -5.00
N SER A 191 4.88 -14.23 -5.81
CA SER A 191 5.10 -14.31 -7.27
C SER A 191 5.17 -12.92 -7.90
N LEU A 192 4.26 -12.02 -7.53
CA LEU A 192 4.26 -10.64 -8.03
C LEU A 192 5.52 -9.89 -7.61
N TRP A 193 5.92 -10.02 -6.34
CA TRP A 193 7.14 -9.43 -5.82
C TRP A 193 8.37 -9.89 -6.60
N ASN A 194 8.54 -11.21 -6.77
CA ASN A 194 9.71 -11.74 -7.48
C ASN A 194 9.79 -11.23 -8.92
N SER A 195 8.66 -11.21 -9.65
CA SER A 195 8.63 -10.64 -11.01
C SER A 195 8.98 -9.15 -11.03
N LEU A 196 8.48 -8.37 -10.07
CA LEU A 196 8.82 -6.94 -9.98
C LEU A 196 10.29 -6.73 -9.61
N VAL A 197 10.86 -7.57 -8.75
CA VAL A 197 12.29 -7.51 -8.39
C VAL A 197 13.17 -7.80 -9.58
N GLU A 198 12.88 -8.84 -10.35
CA GLU A 198 13.63 -9.20 -11.56
C GLU A 198 13.65 -8.04 -12.57
N ILE A 199 12.49 -7.45 -12.84
CA ILE A 199 12.37 -6.35 -13.81
C ILE A 199 12.97 -5.06 -13.27
N CYS A 200 12.83 -4.77 -11.97
CA CYS A 200 13.53 -3.63 -11.36
C CYS A 200 15.05 -3.77 -11.49
N ALA A 201 15.58 -4.99 -11.33
CA ALA A 201 17.01 -5.25 -11.44
C ALA A 201 17.56 -4.97 -12.86
N GLU A 202 16.78 -5.19 -13.92
CA GLU A 202 17.16 -4.81 -15.30
C GLU A 202 17.42 -3.30 -15.44
N PHE A 203 16.79 -2.50 -14.59
CA PHE A 203 16.92 -1.05 -14.52
C PHE A 203 17.72 -0.59 -13.29
N GLU A 204 18.48 -1.50 -12.69
CA GLU A 204 19.31 -1.28 -11.50
C GLU A 204 18.52 -0.79 -10.27
N GLY A 205 17.20 -1.00 -10.20
CA GLY A 205 16.36 -0.58 -9.09
C GLY A 205 16.47 -1.54 -7.90
N PRO A 206 16.96 -1.09 -6.72
CA PRO A 206 17.10 -1.96 -5.56
C PRO A 206 15.78 -2.09 -4.78
N ILE A 207 15.79 -3.04 -3.84
CA ILE A 207 14.80 -3.12 -2.78
C ILE A 207 15.21 -2.14 -1.67
N ILE A 208 14.25 -1.40 -1.14
CA ILE A 208 14.44 -0.40 -0.09
C ILE A 208 13.47 -0.62 1.08
N GLY A 209 13.82 -0.14 2.25
CA GLY A 209 12.94 -0.10 3.40
C GLY A 209 12.03 1.13 3.41
N ALA A 210 11.05 1.14 4.32
CA ALA A 210 10.00 2.14 4.37
C ALA A 210 10.52 3.55 4.72
N GLN A 211 11.65 3.67 5.42
CA GLN A 211 12.22 4.98 5.81
C GLN A 211 12.66 5.80 4.59
N ALA A 212 12.99 5.15 3.48
CA ALA A 212 13.30 5.85 2.24
C ALA A 212 12.08 6.55 1.61
N LEU A 213 10.86 6.16 1.99
CA LEU A 213 9.60 6.72 1.50
C LEU A 213 8.94 7.68 2.50
N PHE A 214 9.15 7.46 3.80
CA PHE A 214 8.47 8.20 4.87
C PHE A 214 9.50 8.86 5.79
N THR A 215 9.57 10.19 5.76
CA THR A 215 10.50 10.97 6.59
C THR A 215 10.25 10.80 8.08
N ASP A 216 9.01 10.54 8.49
CA ASP A 216 8.61 10.37 9.89
C ASP A 216 9.06 9.02 10.49
N LEU A 217 9.64 8.16 9.66
CA LEU A 217 10.28 6.92 10.09
C LEU A 217 11.79 7.09 10.38
N ALA A 218 12.37 8.27 10.07
CA ALA A 218 13.79 8.54 10.27
C ALA A 218 14.20 8.79 11.73
#